data_AF-A0A076N1I9-F1
#
_entry.id   AF-A0A076N1I9-F1
#
_cell.length_a   1.000
_cell.length_b   1.000
_cell.length_c   1.000
_cell.angle_alpha   90.00
_cell.angle_beta   90.00
_cell.angle_gamma   90.00
#
_symmetry.space_group_name_H-M   'P 1'
#
loop_
_entity.id
_entity.type
_entity.pdbx_description
1 polymer ?
#
loop_
_entity_poly.entity_id
_entity_poly.type
_entity_poly.pdbx_seq_one_letter_code
_entity_poly.pdbx_strand_id
1 'polypeptide(L)'
;MNARTVTRIRRKGGRMMGMEVLILHTAGRRSGQPRETPVTWFADGDDWLLVASGGGHRNPDWYANLMARPDRAAIELSGPDRVPVKPQRLEGTDRDRAWQRIVAAQPRYGKYQRKSHREYPVVRLTRR
;
A
#
# COMPACT_ATOMS: atom_id res chain seq x y z
N MET A 1 5.57 12.63 12.27
CA MET A 1 4.96 13.17 11.02
C MET A 1 3.68 12.45 10.58
N ASN A 2 3.50 11.12 10.76
CA ASN A 2 2.28 10.43 10.27
C ASN A 2 1.02 10.59 11.14
N ALA A 3 1.13 10.88 12.44
CA ALA A 3 0.00 10.83 13.36
C ALA A 3 -1.17 11.78 13.01
N ARG A 4 -0.88 13.04 12.61
CA ARG A 4 -1.93 13.99 12.20
C ARG A 4 -2.66 13.55 10.92
N THR A 5 -1.92 12.98 9.97
CA THR A 5 -2.48 12.47 8.70
C THR A 5 -3.35 11.25 8.94
N VAL A 6 -2.92 10.33 9.81
CA VAL A 6 -3.69 9.14 10.20
C VAL A 6 -5.01 9.54 10.87
N THR A 7 -4.98 10.44 11.85
CA THR A 7 -6.20 10.89 12.54
C THR A 7 -7.21 11.52 11.58
N ARG A 8 -6.74 12.28 10.57
CA ARG A 8 -7.61 12.86 9.54
C ARG A 8 -8.24 11.77 8.68
N ILE A 9 -7.44 10.83 8.18
CA ILE A 9 -7.91 9.71 7.34
C ILE A 9 -8.96 8.89 8.09
N ARG A 10 -8.67 8.53 9.35
CA ARG A 10 -9.58 7.74 10.18
C ARG A 10 -10.93 8.42 10.41
N ARG A 11 -10.95 9.76 10.55
CA ARG A 11 -12.19 10.51 10.83
C ARG A 11 -13.02 10.88 9.59
N LYS A 12 -12.38 11.22 8.48
CA LYS A 12 -13.05 11.83 7.32
C LYS A 12 -12.69 11.17 5.98
N GLY A 13 -11.97 10.05 6.01
CA GLY A 13 -11.26 9.57 4.84
C GLY A 13 -10.11 10.50 4.46
N GLY A 14 -9.35 10.11 3.45
CA GLY A 14 -8.28 10.95 2.95
C GLY A 14 -8.00 10.69 1.50
N ARG A 15 -7.79 11.78 0.77
CA ARG A 15 -7.24 11.74 -0.57
C ARG A 15 -5.80 12.22 -0.55
N MET A 16 -4.95 11.57 -1.33
CA MET A 16 -3.60 12.00 -1.63
C MET A 16 -3.41 11.89 -3.14
N MET A 17 -2.92 12.95 -3.78
CA MET A 17 -2.68 12.94 -5.23
C MET A 17 -3.93 12.60 -6.08
N GLY A 18 -5.14 12.91 -5.57
CA GLY A 18 -6.40 12.57 -6.23
C GLY A 18 -6.86 11.12 -6.05
N MET A 19 -6.17 10.34 -5.22
CA MET A 19 -6.50 8.94 -4.94
C MET A 19 -6.98 8.76 -3.50
N GLU A 20 -7.84 7.77 -3.28
CA GLU A 20 -8.20 7.33 -1.94
C GLU A 20 -6.99 6.78 -1.18
N VAL A 21 -6.99 7.01 0.13
CA VAL A 21 -5.94 6.60 1.04
C VAL A 21 -6.55 5.74 2.13
N LEU A 22 -5.88 4.64 2.43
CA LEU A 22 -6.16 3.80 3.59
C LEU A 22 -5.01 3.89 4.60
N ILE A 23 -5.27 3.50 5.84
CA ILE A 23 -4.21 3.34 6.84
C ILE A 23 -3.78 1.87 6.82
N LEU A 24 -2.53 1.63 6.44
CA LEU A 24 -1.93 0.31 6.48
C LEU A 24 -1.30 0.08 7.86
N HIS A 25 -1.73 -0.99 8.53
CA HIS A 25 -1.17 -1.49 9.77
C HIS A 25 -0.16 -2.59 9.49
N THR A 26 1.04 -2.43 10.03
CA THR A 26 2.11 -3.43 9.94
C THR A 26 2.84 -3.57 11.27
N ALA A 27 3.55 -4.67 11.47
CA ALA A 27 4.51 -4.82 12.56
C ALA A 27 5.93 -4.57 12.04
N GLY A 28 6.71 -3.72 12.71
CA GLY A 28 8.09 -3.44 12.32
C GLY A 28 8.92 -4.73 12.25
N ARG A 29 9.53 -5.03 11.09
CA ARG A 29 10.20 -6.33 10.87
C ARG A 29 11.28 -6.65 11.91
N ARG A 30 12.02 -5.63 12.36
CA ARG A 30 13.07 -5.72 13.39
C ARG A 30 12.53 -5.54 14.81
N SER A 31 11.65 -4.56 15.02
CA SER A 31 11.25 -4.13 16.36
C SER A 31 9.98 -4.79 16.90
N GLY A 32 9.17 -5.45 16.06
CA GLY A 32 7.83 -5.95 16.40
C GLY A 32 6.77 -4.86 16.62
N GLN A 33 7.19 -3.62 16.91
CA GLN A 33 6.32 -2.49 17.20
C GLN A 33 5.28 -2.21 16.09
N PRO A 34 4.01 -1.91 16.45
CA PRO A 34 2.98 -1.50 15.50
C PRO A 34 3.38 -0.24 14.72
N ARG A 35 3.06 -0.22 13.42
CA ARG A 35 3.30 0.90 12.50
C ARG A 35 2.06 1.17 11.68
N GLU A 36 1.68 2.44 11.63
CA GLU A 36 0.57 2.94 10.82
C GLU A 36 1.14 3.79 9.67
N THR A 37 0.80 3.45 8.44
CA THR A 37 1.26 4.17 7.25
C THR A 37 0.09 4.50 6.33
N PRO A 38 -0.22 5.79 6.11
CA PRO A 38 -1.12 6.20 5.04
C PRO A 38 -0.58 5.76 3.67
N VAL A 39 -1.36 4.99 2.92
CA VAL A 39 -0.99 4.55 1.56
C VAL A 39 -2.16 4.72 0.61
N THR A 40 -1.86 5.14 -0.61
CA THR A 40 -2.83 5.13 -1.70
C THR A 40 -3.04 3.72 -2.20
N TRP A 41 -4.25 3.39 -2.64
CA TRP A 41 -4.62 2.06 -3.10
C TRP A 41 -5.46 2.11 -4.38
N PHE A 42 -5.58 0.95 -5.05
CA PHE A 42 -6.44 0.72 -6.21
C PHE A 42 -7.31 -0.51 -5.99
N ALA A 43 -8.54 -0.50 -6.49
CA ALA A 43 -9.43 -1.66 -6.43
C ALA A 43 -8.95 -2.78 -7.39
N ASP A 44 -9.10 -4.02 -6.95
CA ASP A 44 -8.84 -5.24 -7.74
C ASP A 44 -9.90 -6.30 -7.42
N GLY A 45 -11.10 -6.12 -7.97
CA GLY A 45 -12.27 -6.87 -7.53
C GLY A 45 -12.61 -6.51 -6.09
N ASP A 46 -12.67 -7.52 -5.22
CA ASP A 46 -12.88 -7.36 -3.77
C ASP A 46 -11.57 -7.09 -3.00
N ASP A 47 -10.43 -7.08 -3.70
CA ASP A 47 -9.10 -6.89 -3.12
C ASP A 47 -8.57 -5.46 -3.32
N TRP A 48 -7.44 -5.18 -2.64
CA TRP A 48 -6.76 -3.88 -2.72
C TRP A 48 -5.33 -4.03 -3.26
N LEU A 49 -4.96 -3.18 -4.23
CA LEU A 49 -3.59 -3.09 -4.74
C LEU A 49 -2.86 -1.88 -4.15
N LEU A 50 -1.66 -2.12 -3.65
CA LEU A 50 -0.72 -1.12 -3.18
C LEU A 50 0.53 -1.10 -4.05
N VAL A 51 1.08 0.10 -4.28
CA VAL A 51 2.33 0.29 -5.02
C VAL A 51 3.42 0.81 -4.09
N ALA A 52 4.52 0.07 -3.98
CA ALA A 52 5.67 0.42 -3.15
C ALA A 52 6.61 1.44 -3.83
N SER A 53 6.05 2.58 -4.26
CA SER A 53 6.75 3.63 -5.02
C SER A 53 7.51 4.65 -4.16
N GLY A 54 7.30 4.67 -2.85
CA GLY A 54 8.01 5.54 -1.91
C GLY A 54 9.41 5.04 -1.55
N GLY A 55 10.18 5.81 -0.78
CA GLY A 55 11.48 5.40 -0.24
C GLY A 55 12.71 5.67 -1.13
N GLY A 56 12.54 6.44 -2.21
CA GLY A 56 13.65 6.81 -3.11
C GLY A 56 14.31 5.58 -3.73
N HIS A 57 15.59 5.37 -3.46
CA HIS A 57 16.36 4.24 -3.97
C HIS A 57 15.99 2.88 -3.35
N ARG A 58 15.28 2.85 -2.21
CA ARG A 58 14.92 1.61 -1.51
C ARG A 58 13.41 1.44 -1.41
N ASN A 59 12.97 0.20 -1.29
CA ASN A 59 11.57 -0.10 -0.95
C ASN A 59 11.18 0.56 0.38
N PRO A 60 9.94 1.07 0.50
CA PRO A 60 9.47 1.71 1.72
C PRO A 60 9.37 0.70 2.86
N ASP A 61 9.55 1.15 4.11
CA ASP A 61 9.60 0.24 5.26
C ASP A 61 8.31 -0.56 5.46
N TRP A 62 7.15 0.00 5.15
CA TRP A 62 5.88 -0.73 5.23
C TRP A 62 5.87 -1.97 4.33
N TYR A 63 6.47 -1.90 3.15
CA TYR A 63 6.55 -3.05 2.23
C TYR A 63 7.42 -4.15 2.84
N ALA A 64 8.60 -3.77 3.35
CA ALA A 64 9.49 -4.72 3.99
C ALA A 64 8.90 -5.30 5.29
N ASN A 65 8.04 -4.55 5.99
CA ASN A 65 7.30 -5.07 7.15
C ASN A 65 6.24 -6.09 6.72
N LEU A 66 5.44 -5.81 5.68
CA LEU A 66 4.43 -6.74 5.17
C LEU A 66 5.04 -8.06 4.72
N MET A 67 6.15 -8.02 4.00
CA MET A 67 6.81 -9.24 3.50
C MET A 67 7.42 -10.06 4.63
N ALA A 68 7.89 -9.42 5.71
CA ALA A 68 8.49 -10.12 6.84
C ALA A 68 7.46 -10.66 7.85
N ARG A 69 6.31 -10.00 8.00
CA ARG A 69 5.27 -10.33 8.99
C ARG A 69 3.88 -10.20 8.37
N PRO A 70 3.57 -11.02 7.34
CA PRO A 70 2.32 -10.90 6.60
C PRO A 70 1.11 -11.13 7.52
N ASP A 71 1.23 -12.01 8.51
CA ASP A 71 0.23 -12.36 9.52
C ASP A 71 -0.26 -11.16 10.36
N ARG A 72 0.53 -10.09 10.46
CA ARG A 72 0.23 -8.89 11.27
C ARG A 72 -0.36 -7.72 10.46
N ALA A 73 -0.77 -7.96 9.22
CA ALA A 73 -1.28 -6.93 8.33
C ALA A 73 -2.79 -6.68 8.51
N ALA A 74 -3.16 -5.41 8.59
CA ALA A 74 -4.55 -4.95 8.53
C ALA A 74 -4.64 -3.62 7.79
N ILE A 75 -5.82 -3.28 7.29
CA ILE A 75 -6.11 -1.97 6.72
C ILE A 75 -7.25 -1.31 7.49
N GLU A 76 -7.23 0.00 7.60
CA GLU A 76 -8.42 0.80 7.94
C GLU A 76 -8.77 1.63 6.72
N LEU A 77 -9.98 1.39 6.21
CA LEU A 77 -10.65 2.31 5.28
C LEU A 77 -11.28 3.46 6.10
N SER A 78 -11.97 4.39 5.44
CA SER A 78 -12.73 5.42 6.16
C SER A 78 -13.75 4.76 7.09
N GLY A 79 -13.56 4.88 8.41
CA GLY A 79 -14.40 4.22 9.41
C GLY A 79 -13.58 3.68 10.60
N PRO A 80 -14.26 3.12 11.62
CA PRO A 80 -13.58 2.58 12.81
C PRO A 80 -12.98 1.18 12.59
N ASP A 81 -13.40 0.46 11.55
CA ASP A 81 -13.11 -0.97 11.42
C ASP A 81 -11.75 -1.25 10.78
N ARG A 82 -11.00 -2.10 11.47
CA ARG A 82 -9.79 -2.75 10.94
C ARG A 82 -10.20 -3.99 10.18
N VAL A 83 -9.74 -4.10 8.94
CA VAL A 83 -9.89 -5.30 8.12
C VAL A 83 -8.57 -6.06 8.13
N PRO A 84 -8.50 -7.26 8.74
CA PRO A 84 -7.35 -8.14 8.61
C PRO A 84 -7.16 -8.55 7.15
N VAL A 85 -5.92 -8.49 6.67
CA VAL A 85 -5.61 -8.79 5.26
C VAL A 85 -4.39 -9.71 5.13
N LYS A 86 -4.34 -10.46 4.04
CA LYS A 86 -3.15 -11.22 3.64
C LYS A 86 -2.46 -10.48 2.50
N PRO A 87 -1.22 -9.99 2.69
CA PRO A 87 -0.46 -9.37 1.62
C PRO A 87 0.17 -10.44 0.73
N GLN A 88 0.09 -10.24 -0.57
CA GLN A 88 0.76 -11.01 -1.60
C GLN A 88 1.51 -10.05 -2.51
N ARG A 89 2.83 -10.22 -2.62
CA ARG A 89 3.59 -9.56 -3.69
C ARG A 89 3.20 -10.21 -5.01
N LEU A 90 2.79 -9.39 -5.98
CA LEU A 90 2.55 -9.86 -7.33
C LEU A 90 3.88 -9.95 -8.10
N GLU A 91 4.00 -10.98 -8.94
CA GLU A 91 5.17 -11.24 -9.77
C GLU A 91 4.72 -11.62 -11.19
N GLY A 92 5.64 -11.50 -12.16
CA GLY A 92 5.41 -11.86 -13.56
C GLY A 92 4.13 -11.27 -14.16
N THR A 93 3.35 -12.13 -14.83
CA THR A 93 2.14 -11.73 -15.56
C THR A 93 1.07 -11.08 -14.67
N ASP A 94 0.91 -11.54 -13.43
CA ASP A 94 -0.07 -10.96 -12.51
C ASP A 94 0.30 -9.53 -12.13
N ARG A 95 1.59 -9.29 -11.90
CA ARG A 95 2.11 -7.95 -11.65
C ARG A 95 1.90 -7.05 -12.87
N ASP A 96 2.18 -7.53 -14.07
CA ASP A 96 2.07 -6.72 -15.28
C ASP A 96 0.62 -6.34 -15.60
N ARG A 97 -0.32 -7.27 -15.41
CA ARG A 97 -1.76 -7.00 -15.53
C ARG A 97 -2.22 -5.96 -14.52
N ALA A 98 -1.82 -6.10 -13.26
CA ALA A 98 -2.13 -5.12 -12.22
C ALA A 98 -1.50 -3.75 -12.54
N TRP A 99 -0.25 -3.74 -13.01
CA TRP A 99 0.49 -2.53 -13.36
C TRP A 99 -0.16 -1.76 -14.52
N GLN A 100 -0.64 -2.46 -15.55
CA GLN A 100 -1.38 -1.83 -16.65
C GLN A 100 -2.62 -1.08 -16.15
N ARG A 101 -3.40 -1.70 -15.26
CA ARG A 101 -4.59 -1.05 -14.65
C ARG A 101 -4.20 0.15 -13.80
N ILE A 102 -3.15 0.03 -13.00
CA ILE A 102 -2.61 1.11 -12.17
C ILE A 102 -2.21 2.31 -13.02
N VAL A 103 -1.48 2.08 -14.11
CA VAL A 103 -1.00 3.18 -14.99
C VAL A 103 -2.15 3.77 -15.81
N ALA A 104 -3.14 2.96 -16.21
CA ALA A 104 -4.34 3.45 -16.87
C ALA A 104 -5.16 4.37 -15.93
N ALA A 105 -5.37 3.96 -14.68
CA ALA A 105 -6.09 4.74 -13.69
C ALA A 105 -5.28 5.96 -13.19
N GLN A 106 -3.96 5.84 -13.13
CA GLN A 106 -3.09 6.86 -12.57
C GLN A 106 -1.74 6.93 -13.32
N PRO A 107 -1.69 7.64 -14.47
CA PRO A 107 -0.53 7.68 -15.37
C PRO A 107 0.79 8.16 -14.74
N ARG A 108 0.74 8.87 -13.61
CA ARG A 108 1.94 9.30 -12.89
C ARG A 108 2.80 8.12 -12.41
N TYR A 109 2.22 6.97 -12.08
CA TYR A 109 2.98 5.79 -11.67
C TYR A 109 3.89 5.27 -12.78
N GLY A 110 3.43 5.30 -14.03
CA GLY A 110 4.27 4.98 -15.20
C GLY A 110 5.44 5.95 -15.34
N LYS A 111 5.22 7.25 -15.10
CA LYS A 111 6.31 8.26 -15.09
C LYS A 111 7.30 8.02 -13.94
N TYR A 112 6.81 7.67 -12.75
CA TYR A 112 7.66 7.37 -11.59
C TYR A 112 8.52 6.14 -11.81
N GLN A 113 7.92 5.06 -12.33
CA GLN A 113 8.63 3.81 -12.62
C GLN A 113 9.76 4.02 -13.62
N ARG A 114 9.55 4.80 -14.69
CA ARG A 114 10.59 5.14 -15.68
C ARG A 114 11.76 5.92 -15.10
N LYS A 115 11.52 6.75 -14.08
CA LYS A 115 12.57 7.50 -13.38
C LYS A 115 13.26 6.69 -12.28
N SER A 116 12.79 5.47 -12.01
CA SER A 116 13.33 4.63 -10.95
C SER A 116 14.28 3.59 -11.50
N HIS A 117 15.38 3.35 -10.79
CA HIS A 117 16.32 2.27 -11.11
C HIS A 117 15.85 0.89 -10.58
N ARG A 118 14.64 0.81 -10.01
CA ARG A 118 14.05 -0.43 -9.49
C ARG A 118 12.63 -0.58 -9.97
N GLU A 119 12.21 -1.82 -10.19
CA GLU A 119 10.80 -2.13 -10.37
C GLU A 119 10.05 -1.94 -9.05
N TYR A 120 8.97 -1.16 -9.07
CA TYR A 120 8.14 -0.97 -7.89
C TYR A 120 7.33 -2.23 -7.60
N PRO A 121 7.48 -2.81 -6.40
CA PRO A 121 6.61 -3.91 -5.99
C PRO A 121 5.15 -3.49 -5.99
N VAL A 122 4.31 -4.38 -6.52
CA VAL A 122 2.85 -4.30 -6.40
C VAL A 122 2.43 -5.35 -5.40
N VAL A 123 1.64 -4.96 -4.41
CA VAL A 123 1.14 -5.84 -3.36
C VAL A 123 -0.37 -5.89 -3.45
N ARG A 124 -0.92 -7.09 -3.63
CA ARG A 124 -2.35 -7.36 -3.45
C ARG A 124 -2.62 -7.66 -1.99
N LEU A 125 -3.65 -7.04 -1.44
CA LEU A 125 -4.18 -7.34 -0.13
C LEU A 125 -5.51 -8.05 -0.34
N THR A 126 -5.60 -9.28 0.16
CA THR A 126 -6.84 -10.05 0.19
C THR A 126 -7.42 -10.01 1.60
N ARG A 127 -8.74 -9.93 1.72
CA ARG A 127 -9.39 -10.05 3.03
C ARG A 127 -9.13 -11.44 3.62
N ARG A 128 -8.89 -11.51 4.93
CA ARG A 128 -8.82 -12.76 5.68
C ARG A 128 -10.15 -13.16 6.29
#